data_AF-A0A821Z9B4-F1
#
_entry.id   AF-A0A821Z9B4-F1
#
_cell.length_a   1.000
_cell.length_b   1.000
_cell.length_c   1.000
_cell.angle_alpha   90.00
_cell.angle_beta   90.00
_cell.angle_gamma   90.00
#
_symmetry.space_group_name_H-M   'P 1'
#
loop_
_entity.id
_entity.type
_entity.pdbx_description
1 polymer ?
#
loop_
_entity_poly.entity_id
_entity_poly.type
_entity_poly.pdbx_seq_one_letter_code
_entity_poly.pdbx_strand_id
1 'polypeptide(L)'
;MNGSNSRFIPDGFREQMYYTNLFRLLFRFDIPEHVMPLWESVVPNIYSPSINIIEDLMEFISTWNLKDNYVRLWSDLLLLGFIDNRQNNRRIIERYLKLLIRSDQDSLPIEQIKQYANIGRQILKKFPLVPEEDEQRQQQPEELQKEGNEAQQRAKQFRQSQPKFQYTGHILSDLIYLLTRADDFEASWSLYEHYLGNKSTLINPLHESSLMSLLSLSIKQNHVDQALSIIETINELNYECLSNALDLLNRHDNLDIKDRQRLRAIQKNSSLESAHLVKLV
;
A
#
# COMPACT_ATOMS: atom_id res chain seq x y z
N MET A 1 26.52 -21.25 -20.02
CA MET A 1 27.01 -20.30 -21.06
C MET A 1 27.90 -19.28 -20.38
N ASN A 2 29.20 -19.20 -20.72
CA ASN A 2 30.11 -18.26 -20.08
C ASN A 2 29.82 -16.83 -20.61
N GLY A 3 29.03 -16.09 -19.83
CA GLY A 3 28.39 -14.82 -20.19
C GLY A 3 29.36 -13.65 -20.43
N SER A 4 29.99 -13.61 -21.61
CA SER A 4 30.78 -12.47 -22.06
C SER A 4 30.25 -11.86 -23.36
N ASN A 5 28.94 -11.99 -23.62
CA ASN A 5 28.30 -11.40 -24.79
C ASN A 5 28.19 -9.87 -24.70
N SER A 6 28.15 -9.31 -23.49
CA SER A 6 28.13 -7.84 -23.26
C SER A 6 29.39 -7.15 -23.77
N ARG A 7 30.54 -7.85 -23.80
CA ARG A 7 31.81 -7.30 -24.33
C ARG A 7 31.77 -6.97 -25.82
N PHE A 8 30.77 -7.47 -26.55
CA PHE A 8 30.57 -7.18 -27.97
C PHE A 8 29.56 -6.06 -28.20
N ILE A 9 29.06 -5.43 -27.14
CA ILE A 9 28.10 -4.33 -27.21
C ILE A 9 28.84 -3.03 -26.87
N PRO A 10 29.25 -2.24 -27.88
CA PRO A 10 30.11 -1.08 -27.67
C PRO A 10 29.38 0.15 -27.11
N ASP A 11 28.05 0.09 -26.95
CA ASP A 11 27.20 1.23 -26.60
C ASP A 11 26.28 0.86 -25.43
N GLY A 12 26.32 1.67 -24.37
CA GLY A 12 25.49 1.49 -23.18
C GLY A 12 23.99 1.46 -23.50
N PHE A 13 23.53 2.19 -24.52
CA PHE A 13 22.13 2.12 -24.94
C PHE A 13 21.75 0.73 -25.47
N ARG A 14 22.61 0.14 -26.30
CA ARG A 14 22.41 -1.22 -26.83
C ARG A 14 22.50 -2.27 -25.73
N GLU A 15 23.34 -2.03 -24.73
CA GLU A 15 23.46 -2.91 -23.55
C GLU A 15 22.17 -2.89 -22.73
N GLN A 16 21.59 -1.70 -22.48
CA GLN A 16 20.28 -1.58 -21.81
C GLN A 16 19.18 -2.29 -22.61
N MET A 17 19.15 -2.12 -23.93
CA MET A 17 18.15 -2.78 -24.79
C MET A 17 18.32 -4.30 -24.80
N TYR A 18 19.57 -4.79 -24.81
CA TYR A 18 19.88 -6.21 -24.72
C TYR A 18 19.35 -6.82 -23.42
N TYR A 19 19.70 -6.24 -22.26
CA TYR A 19 19.24 -6.75 -20.97
C TYR A 19 17.73 -6.61 -20.78
N THR A 20 17.12 -5.53 -21.29
CA THR A 20 15.65 -5.35 -21.29
C THR A 20 14.96 -6.52 -22.00
N ASN A 21 15.41 -6.86 -23.21
CA ASN A 21 14.80 -7.94 -23.99
C ASN A 21 15.14 -9.32 -23.40
N LEU A 22 16.36 -9.50 -22.89
CA LEU A 22 16.77 -10.73 -22.24
C LEU A 22 15.90 -11.03 -21.03
N PHE A 23 15.77 -10.10 -20.08
CA PHE A 23 14.99 -10.32 -18.86
C PHE A 23 13.50 -10.55 -19.15
N ARG A 24 12.91 -9.88 -20.16
CA ARG A 24 11.53 -10.18 -20.58
C ARG A 24 11.35 -11.63 -21.02
N LEU A 25 12.30 -12.17 -21.76
CA LEU A 25 12.26 -13.57 -22.19
C LEU A 25 12.48 -14.51 -21.00
N LEU A 26 13.47 -14.21 -20.15
CA LEU A 26 13.80 -15.03 -18.99
C LEU A 26 12.64 -15.10 -17.99
N PHE A 27 12.03 -13.96 -17.63
CA PHE A 27 10.86 -13.94 -16.73
C PHE A 27 9.67 -14.74 -17.27
N ARG A 28 9.56 -14.88 -18.59
CA ARG A 28 8.44 -15.60 -19.20
C ARG A 28 8.69 -17.10 -19.37
N PHE A 29 9.94 -17.50 -19.59
CA PHE A 29 10.26 -18.84 -20.09
C PHE A 29 11.27 -19.63 -19.26
N ASP A 30 11.95 -19.01 -18.30
CA ASP A 30 13.00 -19.64 -17.50
C ASP A 30 12.59 -19.75 -16.03
N ILE A 31 13.39 -20.50 -15.26
CA ILE A 31 13.13 -20.81 -13.84
C ILE A 31 13.92 -19.89 -12.89
N PRO A 32 13.43 -19.64 -11.67
CA PRO A 32 14.05 -18.74 -10.70
C PRO A 32 15.54 -19.00 -10.43
N GLU A 33 15.95 -20.27 -10.41
CA GLU A 33 17.32 -20.71 -10.13
C GLU A 33 18.33 -20.21 -11.17
N HIS A 34 17.88 -19.93 -12.39
CA HIS A 34 18.72 -19.34 -13.43
C HIS A 34 18.58 -17.81 -13.47
N VAL A 35 17.35 -17.33 -13.34
CA VAL A 35 17.02 -15.91 -13.54
C VAL A 35 17.53 -15.04 -12.40
N MET A 36 17.32 -15.46 -11.15
CA MET A 36 17.64 -14.63 -9.99
C MET A 36 19.16 -14.41 -9.84
N PRO A 37 20.04 -15.42 -9.92
CA PRO A 37 21.48 -15.17 -9.86
C PRO A 37 21.98 -14.24 -10.98
N LEU A 38 21.40 -14.35 -12.19
CA LEU A 38 21.74 -13.45 -13.28
C LEU A 38 21.27 -12.03 -12.99
N TRP A 39 20.02 -11.84 -12.54
CA TRP A 39 19.47 -10.55 -12.14
C TRP A 39 20.39 -9.85 -11.14
N GLU A 40 20.81 -10.57 -10.10
CA GLU A 40 21.65 -10.05 -9.02
C GLU A 40 23.06 -9.69 -9.47
N SER A 41 23.62 -10.42 -10.45
CA SER A 41 24.93 -10.12 -10.99
C SER A 41 24.95 -8.88 -11.89
N VAL A 42 23.80 -8.52 -12.46
CA VAL A 42 23.68 -7.45 -13.48
C VAL A 42 23.04 -6.18 -12.90
N VAL A 43 22.06 -6.28 -12.01
CA VAL A 43 21.34 -5.13 -11.42
C VAL A 43 21.88 -4.82 -10.01
N PRO A 44 22.22 -3.56 -9.67
CA PRO A 44 22.10 -2.33 -10.46
C PRO A 44 23.36 -1.98 -11.27
N ASN A 45 24.43 -2.77 -11.19
CA ASN A 45 25.78 -2.35 -11.58
C ASN A 45 26.03 -2.28 -13.10
N ILE A 46 25.34 -3.11 -13.88
CA ILE A 46 25.49 -3.24 -15.34
C ILE A 46 24.20 -2.78 -16.04
N TYR A 47 23.05 -3.13 -15.46
CA TYR A 47 21.74 -2.84 -16.03
C TYR A 47 20.91 -2.01 -15.06
N SER A 48 20.30 -0.94 -15.57
CA SER A 48 19.36 -0.10 -14.83
C SER A 48 17.95 -0.39 -15.36
N PRO A 49 17.17 -1.25 -14.71
CA PRO A 49 15.89 -1.68 -15.24
C PRO A 49 14.92 -0.52 -15.43
N SER A 50 14.07 -0.62 -16.44
CA SER A 50 12.90 0.26 -16.56
C SER A 50 11.78 -0.22 -15.64
N ILE A 51 10.80 0.66 -15.36
CA ILE A 51 9.63 0.32 -14.54
C ILE A 51 8.89 -0.93 -15.03
N ASN A 52 8.74 -1.09 -16.34
CA ASN A 52 8.03 -2.24 -16.91
C ASN A 52 8.75 -3.55 -16.58
N ILE A 53 10.09 -3.54 -16.58
CA ILE A 53 10.90 -4.72 -16.26
C ILE A 53 10.81 -5.09 -14.78
N ILE A 54 10.69 -4.08 -13.90
CA ILE A 54 10.42 -4.32 -12.48
C ILE A 54 9.03 -4.92 -12.26
N GLU A 55 8.03 -4.47 -13.01
CA GLU A 55 6.70 -5.08 -12.94
C GLU A 55 6.69 -6.52 -13.47
N ASP A 56 7.42 -6.79 -14.55
CA ASP A 56 7.62 -8.15 -15.06
C ASP A 56 8.33 -9.03 -14.01
N LEU A 57 9.32 -8.48 -13.30
CA LEU A 57 10.00 -9.16 -12.19
C LEU A 57 9.04 -9.43 -11.02
N MET A 58 8.19 -8.48 -10.63
CA MET A 58 7.17 -8.67 -9.59
C MET A 58 6.22 -9.81 -9.95
N GLU A 59 5.78 -9.86 -11.21
CA GLU A 59 4.89 -10.90 -11.70
C GLU A 59 5.60 -12.27 -11.73
N PHE A 60 6.86 -12.30 -12.15
CA PHE A 60 7.70 -13.51 -12.09
C PHE A 60 7.83 -14.03 -10.66
N ILE A 61 8.22 -13.17 -9.71
CA ILE A 61 8.34 -13.49 -8.29
C ILE A 61 7.01 -13.99 -7.72
N SER A 62 5.89 -13.35 -8.09
CA SER A 62 4.55 -13.79 -7.69
C SER A 62 4.18 -15.15 -8.25
N THR A 63 4.52 -15.43 -9.50
CA THR A 63 4.16 -16.66 -10.22
C THR A 63 4.87 -17.87 -9.64
N TRP A 64 6.15 -17.69 -9.28
CA TRP A 64 6.98 -18.72 -8.67
C TRP A 64 6.91 -18.75 -7.14
N ASN A 65 6.08 -17.89 -6.53
CA ASN A 65 5.89 -17.79 -5.08
C ASN A 65 7.20 -17.62 -4.29
N LEU A 66 8.11 -16.78 -4.79
CA LEU A 66 9.43 -16.55 -4.20
C LEU A 66 9.35 -15.61 -3.01
N LYS A 67 8.70 -16.04 -1.92
CA LYS A 67 8.39 -15.20 -0.74
C LYS A 67 9.64 -14.59 -0.10
N ASP A 68 10.74 -15.31 -0.10
CA ASP A 68 12.03 -14.84 0.45
C ASP A 68 12.56 -13.60 -0.30
N ASN A 69 12.15 -13.41 -1.55
CA ASN A 69 12.56 -12.28 -2.38
C ASN A 69 11.72 -11.03 -2.17
N TYR A 70 10.61 -11.09 -1.43
CA TYR A 70 9.67 -9.96 -1.32
C TYR A 70 10.31 -8.79 -0.56
N VAL A 71 10.87 -9.06 0.62
CA VAL A 71 11.56 -8.05 1.44
C VAL A 71 12.80 -7.50 0.72
N ARG A 72 13.52 -8.37 0.00
CA ARG A 72 14.66 -7.96 -0.82
C ARG A 72 14.23 -7.04 -1.95
N LEU A 73 13.15 -7.37 -2.64
CA LEU A 73 12.61 -6.57 -3.73
C LEU A 73 12.28 -5.15 -3.25
N TRP A 74 11.73 -4.97 -2.05
CA TRP A 74 11.54 -3.62 -1.49
C TRP A 74 12.84 -2.82 -1.39
N SER A 75 13.92 -3.47 -0.94
CA SER A 75 15.24 -2.84 -0.84
C SER A 75 15.77 -2.45 -2.23
N ASP A 76 15.57 -3.32 -3.23
CA ASP A 76 15.95 -3.04 -4.62
C ASP A 76 15.14 -1.87 -5.19
N LEU A 77 13.84 -1.78 -4.91
CA LEU A 77 12.99 -0.66 -5.35
C LEU A 77 13.44 0.68 -4.76
N LEU A 78 13.91 0.69 -3.50
CA LEU A 78 14.49 1.85 -2.87
C LEU A 78 15.83 2.21 -3.50
N LEU A 79 16.74 1.24 -3.66
CA LEU A 79 18.07 1.43 -4.23
C LEU A 79 18.00 1.99 -5.66
N LEU A 80 17.07 1.48 -6.47
CA LEU A 80 16.86 1.88 -7.86
C LEU A 80 16.04 3.18 -7.99
N GLY A 81 15.57 3.77 -6.88
CA GLY A 81 14.86 5.04 -6.87
C GLY A 81 13.41 4.98 -7.40
N PHE A 82 12.82 3.79 -7.55
CA PHE A 82 11.43 3.65 -8.03
C PHE A 82 10.41 4.22 -7.05
N ILE A 83 10.71 4.13 -5.75
CA ILE A 83 9.85 4.69 -4.71
C ILE A 83 9.92 6.22 -4.71
N ASP A 84 11.07 6.81 -5.05
CA ASP A 84 11.27 8.27 -5.11
C ASP A 84 10.72 8.90 -6.39
N ASN A 85 10.51 8.09 -7.44
CA ASN A 85 9.96 8.56 -8.71
C ASN A 85 8.47 8.92 -8.58
N ARG A 86 8.18 10.19 -8.32
CA ARG A 86 6.81 10.72 -8.09
C ARG A 86 5.80 10.44 -9.20
N GLN A 87 6.23 10.15 -10.43
CA GLN A 87 5.31 9.82 -11.52
C GLN A 87 4.76 8.39 -11.42
N ASN A 88 5.55 7.49 -10.83
CA ASN A 88 5.34 6.06 -10.93
C ASN A 88 5.27 5.35 -9.57
N ASN A 89 5.70 6.03 -8.50
CA ASN A 89 5.76 5.46 -7.16
C ASN A 89 4.42 4.89 -6.70
N ARG A 90 3.29 5.55 -6.97
CA ARG A 90 1.95 5.04 -6.66
C ARG A 90 1.69 3.69 -7.30
N ARG A 91 1.97 3.57 -8.60
CA ARG A 91 1.75 2.33 -9.38
C ARG A 91 2.62 1.19 -8.86
N ILE A 92 3.89 1.47 -8.59
CA ILE A 92 4.84 0.48 -8.06
C ILE A 92 4.46 0.06 -6.64
N ILE A 93 4.13 1.01 -5.76
CA ILE A 93 3.72 0.72 -4.38
C ILE A 93 2.43 -0.10 -4.37
N GLU A 94 1.42 0.26 -5.17
CA GLU A 94 0.17 -0.50 -5.25
C GLU A 94 0.42 -1.94 -5.74
N ARG A 95 1.24 -2.14 -6.79
CA ARG A 95 1.58 -3.50 -7.25
C ARG A 95 2.36 -4.29 -6.21
N TYR A 96 3.32 -3.65 -5.55
CA TYR A 96 4.15 -4.29 -4.54
C TYR A 96 3.34 -4.67 -3.30
N LEU A 97 2.43 -3.82 -2.83
CA LEU A 97 1.55 -4.13 -1.72
C LEU A 97 0.61 -5.32 -2.05
N LYS A 98 0.04 -5.34 -3.25
CA LYS A 98 -0.76 -6.49 -3.74
C LYS A 98 0.05 -7.79 -3.76
N LEU A 99 1.32 -7.72 -4.14
CA LEU A 99 2.23 -8.88 -4.09
C LEU A 99 2.37 -9.41 -2.65
N LEU A 100 2.61 -8.52 -1.68
CA LEU A 100 2.72 -8.89 -0.27
C LEU A 100 1.45 -9.57 0.24
N ILE A 101 0.29 -8.97 0.01
CA ILE A 101 -1.00 -9.46 0.51
C ILE A 101 -1.37 -10.80 -0.11
N ARG A 102 -1.09 -11.00 -1.41
CA ARG A 102 -1.35 -12.27 -2.08
C ARG A 102 -0.59 -13.43 -1.43
N SER A 103 0.62 -13.19 -0.93
CA SER A 103 1.40 -14.24 -0.24
C SER A 103 0.90 -14.60 1.16
N ASP A 104 0.10 -13.73 1.78
CA ASP A 104 -0.43 -13.91 3.14
C ASP A 104 -1.64 -14.86 3.19
N GLN A 105 -2.11 -15.35 2.04
CA GLN A 105 -3.13 -16.40 2.00
C GLN A 105 -2.63 -17.73 2.56
N ASP A 106 -1.32 -18.00 2.49
CA ASP A 106 -0.72 -19.16 3.16
C ASP A 106 -0.12 -18.67 4.48
N SER A 107 -0.59 -19.20 5.61
CA SER A 107 -0.16 -18.83 6.97
C SER A 107 1.32 -18.47 7.07
N LEU A 108 1.64 -17.17 7.09
CA LEU A 108 3.01 -16.69 7.10
C LEU A 108 3.65 -16.85 8.49
N PRO A 109 4.96 -17.12 8.57
CA PRO A 109 5.70 -17.02 9.83
C PRO A 109 5.58 -15.62 10.43
N ILE A 110 5.51 -15.55 11.76
CA ILE A 110 5.38 -14.29 12.52
C ILE A 110 6.49 -13.29 12.15
N GLU A 111 7.70 -13.76 11.88
CA GLU A 111 8.82 -12.91 11.47
C GLU A 111 8.58 -12.22 10.12
N GLN A 112 8.02 -12.93 9.13
CA GLN A 112 7.70 -12.36 7.82
C GLN A 112 6.57 -11.33 7.93
N ILE A 113 5.55 -11.61 8.76
CA ILE A 113 4.47 -10.64 9.04
C ILE A 113 5.04 -9.34 9.59
N LYS A 114 5.98 -9.43 10.55
CA LYS A 114 6.66 -8.25 11.11
C LYS A 114 7.49 -7.50 10.06
N GLN A 115 8.17 -8.21 9.17
CA GLN A 115 8.93 -7.59 8.09
C GLN A 115 8.02 -6.85 7.11
N TYR A 116 6.87 -7.43 6.74
CA TYR A 116 5.90 -6.78 5.86
C TYR A 116 5.27 -5.54 6.51
N ALA A 117 4.92 -5.61 7.79
CA ALA A 117 4.46 -4.45 8.54
C ALA A 117 5.53 -3.36 8.64
N ASN A 118 6.81 -3.72 8.82
CA ASN A 118 7.91 -2.75 8.79
C ASN A 118 8.01 -2.03 7.43
N ILE A 119 7.77 -2.74 6.33
CA ILE A 119 7.72 -2.10 5.00
C ILE A 119 6.53 -1.14 4.91
N GLY A 120 5.36 -1.52 5.42
CA GLY A 120 4.20 -0.63 5.56
C GLY A 120 4.56 0.66 6.32
N ARG A 121 5.23 0.54 7.47
CA ARG A 121 5.71 1.69 8.26
C ARG A 121 6.74 2.54 7.51
N GLN A 122 7.63 1.93 6.74
CA GLN A 122 8.58 2.68 5.90
C GLN A 122 7.86 3.50 4.82
N ILE A 123 6.79 2.95 4.22
CA ILE A 123 5.94 3.69 3.28
C ILE A 123 5.30 4.89 3.98
N LEU A 124 4.70 4.70 5.17
CA LEU A 124 4.08 5.78 5.94
C LEU A 124 5.08 6.85 6.38
N LYS A 125 6.28 6.45 6.78
CA LYS A 125 7.36 7.39 7.13
C LYS A 125 7.81 8.21 5.92
N LYS A 126 7.84 7.60 4.74
CA LYS A 126 8.28 8.24 3.50
C LYS A 126 7.19 9.13 2.89
N PHE A 127 5.93 8.77 3.08
CA PHE A 127 4.76 9.48 2.60
C PHE A 127 3.80 9.73 3.78
N PRO A 128 4.00 10.77 4.59
CA PRO A 128 3.14 11.03 5.73
C PRO A 128 1.71 11.37 5.28
N LEU A 129 0.72 10.95 6.06
CA LEU A 129 -0.72 11.16 5.79
C LEU A 129 -1.12 12.63 5.87
N VAL A 130 -0.46 13.39 6.75
CA VAL A 130 -0.62 14.84 6.88
C VAL A 130 0.71 15.47 6.45
N PRO A 131 0.74 16.36 5.46
CA PRO A 131 1.96 17.01 5.04
C PRO A 131 2.47 17.96 6.14
N GLU A 132 3.72 17.78 6.59
CA GLU A 132 4.41 18.64 7.58
C GLU A 132 4.49 20.14 7.18
N GLU A 133 4.18 20.47 5.92
CA GLU A 133 4.19 21.85 5.40
C GLU A 133 3.14 22.77 6.04
N ASP A 134 2.10 22.22 6.69
CA ASP A 134 1.07 23.02 7.37
C ASP A 134 1.51 23.48 8.78
N GLU A 135 2.44 22.75 9.41
CA GLU A 135 2.99 23.13 10.73
C GLU A 135 4.04 24.23 10.63
N GLN A 136 4.88 24.21 9.58
CA GLN A 136 5.92 25.23 9.39
C GLN A 136 5.38 26.61 8.98
N ARG A 137 4.16 26.69 8.45
CA ARG A 137 3.52 27.99 8.16
C ARG A 137 3.02 28.71 9.41
N GLN A 138 2.81 28.01 10.52
CA GLN A 138 2.26 28.61 11.73
C GLN A 138 3.34 29.14 12.70
N GLN A 139 4.64 28.95 12.43
CA GLN A 139 5.71 29.23 13.40
C GLN A 139 6.84 30.17 12.96
N GLN A 140 6.79 30.82 11.78
CA GLN A 140 7.82 31.81 11.41
C GLN A 140 7.29 33.26 11.38
N PRO A 141 7.83 34.17 12.22
CA PRO A 141 7.62 35.62 12.08
C PRO A 141 8.25 36.15 10.77
N GLU A 142 7.53 37.02 10.06
CA GLU A 142 7.77 37.45 8.67
C GLU A 142 9.05 38.28 8.39
N GLU A 143 9.94 38.52 9.35
CA GLU A 143 10.91 39.64 9.23
C GLU A 143 12.36 39.32 8.82
N LEU A 144 12.71 38.09 8.43
CA LEU A 144 14.12 37.74 8.14
C LEU A 144 14.34 36.99 6.82
N GLN A 145 13.82 37.49 5.71
CA GLN A 145 14.09 36.91 4.37
C GLN A 145 14.20 37.93 3.23
N LYS A 146 15.20 38.82 3.30
CA LYS A 146 15.77 39.49 2.13
C LYS A 146 17.29 39.38 2.33
N GLU A 147 17.98 38.37 1.80
CA GLU A 147 18.89 38.62 0.67
C GLU A 147 19.49 37.32 0.04
N GLY A 148 18.99 36.12 0.34
CA GLY A 148 19.56 34.86 -0.16
C GLY A 148 18.75 34.10 -1.23
N ASN A 149 17.74 34.74 -1.84
CA ASN A 149 16.48 34.04 -2.05
C ASN A 149 16.15 33.54 -3.47
N GLU A 150 16.88 33.85 -4.55
CA GLU A 150 16.41 33.44 -5.89
C GLU A 150 16.63 31.95 -6.22
N ALA A 151 17.79 31.38 -5.87
CA ALA A 151 18.05 29.96 -6.11
C ALA A 151 17.25 29.05 -5.16
N GLN A 152 17.06 29.48 -3.91
CA GLN A 152 16.24 28.77 -2.92
C GLN A 152 14.74 28.93 -3.20
N GLN A 153 14.27 30.10 -3.66
CA GLN A 153 12.88 30.27 -4.10
C GLN A 153 12.60 29.49 -5.38
N ARG A 154 13.51 29.45 -6.35
CA ARG A 154 13.34 28.60 -7.55
C ARG A 154 13.33 27.11 -7.21
N ALA A 155 14.21 26.65 -6.31
CA ALA A 155 14.21 25.25 -5.85
C ALA A 155 12.94 24.90 -5.03
N LYS A 156 12.43 25.83 -4.21
CA LYS A 156 11.15 25.67 -3.50
C LYS A 156 9.96 25.67 -4.46
N GLN A 157 9.91 26.57 -5.44
CA GLN A 157 8.86 26.63 -6.47
C GLN A 157 8.86 25.36 -7.35
N PHE A 158 10.03 24.83 -7.71
CA PHE A 158 10.15 23.59 -8.47
C PHE A 158 9.74 22.34 -7.66
N ARG A 159 9.93 22.35 -6.33
CA ARG A 159 9.46 21.28 -5.43
C ARG A 159 7.94 21.35 -5.18
N GLN A 160 7.37 22.55 -5.15
CA GLN A 160 5.94 22.81 -4.95
C GLN A 160 5.08 22.50 -6.18
N SER A 161 5.64 22.54 -7.39
CA SER A 161 4.90 22.25 -8.63
C SER A 161 4.78 20.76 -8.98
N GLN A 162 5.44 19.87 -8.23
CA GLN A 162 5.37 18.44 -8.50
C GLN A 162 4.25 17.76 -7.71
N PRO A 163 3.55 16.79 -8.32
CA PRO A 163 2.41 16.14 -7.69
C PRO A 163 2.84 15.43 -6.40
N LYS A 164 2.11 15.72 -5.31
CA LYS A 164 2.25 15.04 -4.01
C LYS A 164 1.85 13.57 -4.18
N PHE A 165 2.42 12.68 -3.37
CA PHE A 165 1.97 11.28 -3.35
C PHE A 165 0.49 11.24 -2.98
N GLN A 166 -0.32 10.57 -3.80
CA GLN A 166 -1.76 10.48 -3.60
C GLN A 166 -2.10 9.06 -3.18
N TYR A 167 -2.62 8.93 -1.96
CA TYR A 167 -3.21 7.70 -1.48
C TYR A 167 -4.47 7.35 -2.29
N THR A 168 -4.66 6.07 -2.54
CA THR A 168 -5.90 5.52 -3.10
C THR A 168 -6.54 4.62 -2.04
N GLY A 169 -7.84 4.35 -2.17
CA GLY A 169 -8.52 3.40 -1.31
C GLY A 169 -7.81 2.04 -1.29
N HIS A 170 -7.31 1.57 -2.43
CA HIS A 170 -6.55 0.31 -2.50
C HIS A 170 -5.25 0.35 -1.69
N ILE A 171 -4.42 1.38 -1.85
CA ILE A 171 -3.16 1.49 -1.09
C ILE A 171 -3.45 1.56 0.41
N LEU A 172 -4.45 2.36 0.81
CA LEU A 172 -4.83 2.45 2.22
C LEU A 172 -5.32 1.11 2.76
N SER A 173 -6.17 0.41 2.00
CA SER A 173 -6.68 -0.92 2.36
C SER A 173 -5.56 -1.92 2.55
N ASP A 174 -4.62 -1.93 1.61
CA ASP A 174 -3.52 -2.87 1.60
C ASP A 174 -2.59 -2.62 2.80
N LEU A 175 -2.30 -1.35 3.11
CA LEU A 175 -1.52 -0.98 4.28
C LEU A 175 -2.25 -1.30 5.59
N ILE A 176 -3.55 -1.00 5.69
CA ILE A 176 -4.38 -1.34 6.85
C ILE A 176 -4.32 -2.85 7.07
N TYR A 177 -4.51 -3.65 6.02
CA TYR A 177 -4.47 -5.10 6.09
C TYR A 177 -3.11 -5.59 6.62
N LEU A 178 -1.99 -5.15 6.03
CA LEU A 178 -0.65 -5.57 6.47
C LEU A 178 -0.35 -5.19 7.93
N LEU A 179 -0.74 -3.99 8.36
CA LEU A 179 -0.49 -3.52 9.71
C LEU A 179 -1.38 -4.22 10.75
N THR A 180 -2.64 -4.51 10.41
CA THR A 180 -3.54 -5.26 11.30
C THR A 180 -3.04 -6.68 11.57
N ARG A 181 -2.40 -7.32 10.57
CA ARG A 181 -1.81 -8.65 10.71
C ARG A 181 -0.63 -8.68 11.68
N ALA A 182 0.07 -7.56 11.83
CA ALA A 182 1.13 -7.40 12.82
C ALA A 182 0.64 -6.88 14.19
N ASP A 183 -0.68 -6.88 14.43
CA ASP A 183 -1.33 -6.33 15.63
C ASP A 183 -1.00 -4.83 15.87
N ASP A 184 -0.65 -4.07 14.82
CA ASP A 184 -0.33 -2.65 14.89
C ASP A 184 -1.58 -1.77 14.72
N PHE A 185 -2.37 -1.69 15.80
CA PHE A 185 -3.67 -1.05 15.75
C PHE A 185 -3.61 0.47 15.53
N GLU A 186 -2.71 1.19 16.19
CA GLU A 186 -2.61 2.65 16.08
C GLU A 186 -2.31 3.09 14.65
N ALA A 187 -1.34 2.43 13.99
CA ALA A 187 -0.99 2.74 12.61
C ALA A 187 -2.16 2.41 11.66
N SER A 188 -2.80 1.25 11.81
CA SER A 188 -3.97 0.88 11.01
C SER A 188 -5.15 1.82 11.20
N TRP A 189 -5.41 2.27 12.43
CA TRP A 189 -6.49 3.20 12.72
C TRP A 189 -6.24 4.59 12.14
N SER A 190 -5.01 5.11 12.24
CA SER A 190 -4.67 6.42 11.65
C SER A 190 -4.88 6.46 10.12
N LEU A 191 -4.62 5.35 9.43
CA LEU A 191 -4.91 5.19 8.00
C LEU A 191 -6.41 5.22 7.70
N TYR A 192 -7.19 4.54 8.54
CA TYR A 192 -8.65 4.53 8.42
C TYR A 192 -9.26 5.91 8.74
N GLU A 193 -8.76 6.64 9.73
CA GLU A 193 -9.16 8.02 9.99
C GLU A 193 -8.84 8.95 8.83
N HIS A 194 -7.65 8.80 8.23
CA HIS A 194 -7.28 9.53 7.02
C HIS A 194 -8.23 9.24 5.86
N TYR A 195 -8.68 7.99 5.72
CA TYR A 195 -9.72 7.62 4.75
C TYR A 195 -11.04 8.35 5.02
N LEU A 196 -11.52 8.33 6.27
CA LEU A 196 -12.77 9.00 6.64
C LEU A 196 -12.72 10.51 6.37
N GLY A 197 -11.60 11.16 6.69
CA GLY A 197 -11.40 12.60 6.44
C GLY A 197 -11.32 12.97 4.95
N ASN A 198 -10.93 12.02 4.09
CA ASN A 198 -10.70 12.25 2.66
C ASN A 198 -11.61 11.42 1.74
N LYS A 199 -12.72 10.89 2.27
CA LYS A 199 -13.60 9.95 1.54
C LYS A 199 -14.06 10.47 0.17
N SER A 200 -14.29 11.78 0.04
CA SER A 200 -14.73 12.42 -1.20
C SER A 200 -13.64 12.63 -2.25
N THR A 201 -12.37 12.65 -1.84
CA THR A 201 -11.23 12.94 -2.72
C THR A 201 -10.47 11.68 -3.12
N LEU A 202 -10.63 10.60 -2.36
CA LEU A 202 -9.93 9.34 -2.59
C LEU A 202 -10.49 8.59 -3.81
N ILE A 203 -9.55 8.06 -4.60
CA ILE A 203 -9.86 7.18 -5.72
C ILE A 203 -10.04 5.77 -5.17
N ASN A 204 -11.21 5.17 -5.44
CA ASN A 204 -11.67 3.85 -4.99
C ASN A 204 -11.97 3.76 -3.48
N PRO A 205 -12.93 2.90 -3.07
CA PRO A 205 -13.22 2.65 -1.67
C PRO A 205 -12.18 1.70 -1.03
N LEU A 206 -12.30 1.50 0.30
CA LEU A 206 -11.47 0.52 1.02
C LEU A 206 -11.92 -0.91 0.71
N HIS A 207 -11.01 -1.89 0.69
CA HIS A 207 -11.34 -3.29 0.49
C HIS A 207 -12.05 -3.88 1.71
N GLU A 208 -13.05 -4.71 1.45
CA GLU A 208 -13.82 -5.45 2.47
C GLU A 208 -12.90 -6.21 3.44
N SER A 209 -11.91 -6.93 2.91
CA SER A 209 -10.96 -7.73 3.69
C SER A 209 -10.15 -6.88 4.69
N SER A 210 -9.78 -5.66 4.31
CA SER A 210 -9.04 -4.73 5.16
C SER A 210 -9.90 -4.22 6.32
N LEU A 211 -11.16 -3.87 6.04
CA LEU A 211 -12.12 -3.42 7.05
C LEU A 211 -12.47 -4.54 8.02
N MET A 212 -12.71 -5.76 7.53
CA MET A 212 -12.97 -6.92 8.37
C MET A 212 -11.78 -7.28 9.25
N SER A 213 -10.56 -7.18 8.72
CA SER A 213 -9.33 -7.42 9.50
C SER A 213 -9.17 -6.37 10.60
N LEU A 214 -9.38 -5.09 10.28
CA LEU A 214 -9.35 -4.01 11.26
C LEU A 214 -10.44 -4.15 12.32
N LEU A 215 -11.66 -4.52 11.93
CA LEU A 215 -12.77 -4.79 12.85
C LEU A 215 -12.41 -5.90 13.84
N SER A 216 -11.85 -7.01 13.35
CA SER A 216 -11.43 -8.12 14.20
C SER A 216 -10.36 -7.69 15.22
N LEU A 217 -9.43 -6.82 14.81
CA LEU A 217 -8.40 -6.27 15.68
C LEU A 217 -8.99 -5.28 16.71
N SER A 218 -9.91 -4.39 16.30
CA SER A 218 -10.61 -3.49 17.20
C SER A 218 -11.37 -4.25 18.29
N ILE A 219 -12.07 -5.34 17.92
CA ILE A 219 -12.79 -6.19 18.87
C ILE A 219 -11.80 -6.87 19.82
N LYS A 220 -10.71 -7.45 19.30
CA LYS A 220 -9.65 -8.11 20.10
C LYS A 220 -9.04 -7.15 21.13
N GLN A 221 -8.92 -5.86 20.80
CA GLN A 221 -8.36 -4.82 21.68
C GLN A 221 -9.43 -4.07 22.50
N ASN A 222 -10.69 -4.50 22.46
CA ASN A 222 -11.80 -3.91 23.21
C ASN A 222 -12.10 -2.44 22.84
N HIS A 223 -11.86 -2.06 21.59
CA HIS A 223 -12.17 -0.74 21.03
C HIS A 223 -13.53 -0.74 20.32
N VAL A 224 -14.61 -0.76 21.11
CA VAL A 224 -15.98 -0.93 20.61
C VAL A 224 -16.45 0.23 19.72
N ASP A 225 -16.17 1.49 20.09
CA ASP A 225 -16.56 2.66 19.29
C ASP A 225 -15.96 2.63 17.88
N GLN A 226 -14.70 2.24 17.78
CA GLN A 226 -13.96 2.11 16.54
C GLN A 226 -14.50 0.95 15.70
N ALA A 227 -14.82 -0.18 16.33
CA ALA A 227 -15.50 -1.30 15.68
C ALA A 227 -16.86 -0.89 15.08
N LEU A 228 -17.65 -0.08 15.80
CA LEU A 228 -18.94 0.44 15.30
C LEU A 228 -18.75 1.36 14.09
N SER A 229 -17.76 2.26 14.12
CA SER A 229 -17.42 3.12 12.98
C SER A 229 -17.10 2.30 11.73
N ILE A 230 -16.34 1.21 11.89
CA ILE A 230 -15.99 0.31 10.78
C ILE A 230 -17.26 -0.36 10.23
N ILE A 231 -18.15 -0.85 11.08
CA ILE A 231 -19.43 -1.46 10.66
C ILE A 231 -20.30 -0.45 9.91
N GLU A 232 -20.36 0.80 10.38
CA GLU A 232 -21.06 1.87 9.66
C GLU A 232 -20.47 2.09 8.27
N THR A 233 -19.14 2.10 8.16
CA THR A 233 -18.46 2.21 6.85
C THR A 233 -18.75 1.01 5.95
N ILE A 234 -18.76 -0.22 6.48
CA ILE A 234 -19.13 -1.45 5.75
C ILE A 234 -20.56 -1.34 5.22
N ASN A 235 -21.48 -0.84 6.05
CA ASN A 235 -22.87 -0.62 5.68
C ASN A 235 -23.01 0.48 4.60
N GLU A 236 -22.34 1.62 4.77
CA GLU A 236 -22.35 2.73 3.80
C GLU A 236 -21.80 2.33 2.43
N LEU A 237 -20.83 1.41 2.39
CA LEU A 237 -20.24 0.89 1.16
C LEU A 237 -21.02 -0.30 0.58
N ASN A 238 -22.10 -0.74 1.24
CA ASN A 238 -22.94 -1.87 0.85
C ASN A 238 -22.15 -3.18 0.67
N TYR A 239 -21.21 -3.48 1.57
CA TYR A 239 -20.47 -4.73 1.52
C TYR A 239 -21.27 -5.92 2.06
N GLU A 240 -21.12 -7.07 1.40
CA GLU A 240 -21.84 -8.31 1.71
C GLU A 240 -21.47 -8.87 3.08
N CYS A 241 -20.26 -8.57 3.58
CA CYS A 241 -19.80 -9.01 4.89
C CYS A 241 -20.49 -8.32 6.08
N LEU A 242 -21.43 -7.39 5.87
CA LEU A 242 -22.11 -6.69 6.96
C LEU A 242 -22.71 -7.66 7.99
N SER A 243 -23.33 -8.76 7.54
CA SER A 243 -23.88 -9.77 8.45
C SER A 243 -22.79 -10.38 9.33
N ASN A 244 -21.66 -10.74 8.73
CA ASN A 244 -20.51 -11.30 9.46
C ASN A 244 -19.92 -10.28 10.45
N ALA A 245 -19.83 -9.02 10.05
CA ALA A 245 -19.33 -7.93 10.88
C ALA A 245 -20.21 -7.70 12.12
N LEU A 246 -21.54 -7.67 11.92
CA LEU A 246 -22.52 -7.56 13.00
C LEU A 246 -22.47 -8.76 13.95
N ASP A 247 -22.37 -9.98 13.42
CA ASP A 247 -22.27 -11.20 14.22
C ASP A 247 -20.99 -11.23 15.04
N LEU A 248 -19.86 -10.79 14.47
CA LEU A 248 -18.59 -10.70 15.19
C LEU A 248 -18.68 -9.77 16.39
N LEU A 249 -19.27 -8.58 16.24
CA LEU A 249 -19.41 -7.64 17.34
C LEU A 249 -20.46 -8.10 18.36
N ASN A 250 -21.59 -8.68 17.94
CA ASN A 250 -22.62 -9.19 18.85
C ASN A 250 -22.15 -10.32 19.76
N ARG A 251 -21.15 -11.11 19.33
CA ARG A 251 -20.53 -12.16 20.15
C ARG A 251 -19.59 -11.60 21.22
N HIS A 252 -19.28 -10.31 21.19
CA HIS A 252 -18.40 -9.68 22.15
C HIS A 252 -19.18 -9.29 23.41
N ASP A 253 -18.78 -9.81 24.57
CA ASP A 253 -19.56 -9.73 25.81
C ASP A 253 -19.67 -8.31 26.40
N ASN A 254 -18.77 -7.39 26.05
CA ASN A 254 -18.63 -6.07 26.70
C ASN A 254 -19.46 -4.93 26.06
N LEU A 255 -20.54 -5.22 25.32
CA LEU A 255 -21.35 -4.19 24.68
C LEU A 255 -22.29 -3.47 25.66
N ASP A 256 -22.19 -2.15 25.79
CA ASP A 256 -23.14 -1.33 26.55
C ASP A 256 -24.52 -1.29 25.84
N ILE A 257 -25.56 -0.91 26.59
CA ILE A 257 -26.93 -0.76 26.08
C ILE A 257 -26.96 0.24 24.93
N LYS A 258 -26.19 1.33 24.98
CA LYS A 258 -26.10 2.33 23.91
C LYS A 258 -25.51 1.73 22.63
N ASP A 259 -24.44 0.94 22.74
CA ASP A 259 -23.79 0.29 21.61
C ASP A 259 -24.73 -0.71 20.93
N ARG A 260 -25.47 -1.49 21.75
CA ARG A 260 -26.51 -2.39 21.26
C ARG A 260 -27.64 -1.66 20.55
N GLN A 261 -28.00 -0.45 21.00
CA GLN A 261 -29.00 0.37 20.31
C GLN A 261 -28.49 0.88 18.96
N ARG A 262 -27.23 1.34 18.89
CA ARG A 262 -26.57 1.78 17.65
C ARG A 262 -26.47 0.63 16.64
N LEU A 263 -26.05 -0.55 17.07
CA LEU A 263 -26.04 -1.77 16.26
C LEU A 263 -27.42 -2.11 15.66
N ARG A 264 -28.47 -2.06 16.49
CA ARG A 264 -29.85 -2.30 16.02
C ARG A 264 -30.31 -1.25 15.01
N ALA A 265 -29.86 0.00 15.13
CA ALA A 265 -30.18 1.05 14.16
C ALA A 265 -29.54 0.73 12.79
N ILE A 266 -28.27 0.33 12.78
CA ILE A 266 -27.55 -0.08 11.56
C ILE A 266 -28.27 -1.28 10.90
N GLN A 267 -28.61 -2.31 11.67
CA GLN A 267 -29.30 -3.50 11.17
C GLN A 267 -30.69 -3.20 10.58
N LYS A 268 -31.42 -2.24 11.16
CA LYS A 268 -32.71 -1.82 10.61
C LYS A 268 -32.55 -1.09 9.28
N ASN A 269 -31.56 -0.20 9.17
CA ASN A 269 -31.32 0.57 7.96
C ASN A 269 -30.97 -0.34 6.76
N SER A 270 -30.10 -1.34 6.97
CA SER A 270 -29.73 -2.29 5.90
C SER A 270 -30.91 -3.17 5.43
N SER A 271 -31.82 -3.53 6.34
CA SER A 271 -33.03 -4.30 5.99
C SER A 271 -34.03 -3.50 5.13
N LEU A 272 -34.04 -2.18 5.26
CA LEU A 272 -34.92 -1.30 4.48
C LEU A 272 -34.39 -1.08 3.06
N GLU A 273 -33.08 -0.96 2.89
CA GLU A 273 -32.44 -0.79 1.57
C GLU A 273 -32.59 -2.06 0.72
N SER A 274 -32.43 -3.25 1.32
CA SER A 274 -32.67 -4.52 0.63
C SER A 274 -34.14 -4.70 0.21
N ALA A 275 -35.10 -4.23 1.02
CA ALA A 275 -36.52 -4.26 0.67
C ALA A 275 -36.91 -3.27 -0.46
N HIS A 276 -36.16 -2.18 -0.62
CA HIS A 276 -36.37 -1.21 -1.71
C HIS A 276 -35.81 -1.70 -3.05
N LEU A 277 -34.68 -2.41 -3.06
CA LEU A 277 -34.11 -3.01 -4.27
C LEU A 277 -35.01 -4.11 -4.87
N VAL A 278 -35.72 -4.88 -4.03
CA VAL A 278 -36.67 -5.92 -4.47
C VAL A 278 -37.94 -5.35 -5.11
N LYS A 279 -38.29 -4.08 -4.86
CA LYS A 279 -39.47 -3.43 -5.45
C LYS A 279 -39.21 -2.74 -6.79
N LEU A 280 -37.95 -2.69 -7.23
CA LEU A 280 -37.52 -2.02 -8.47
C LEU A 280 -37.13 -3.01 -9.60
N VAL A 281 -37.34 -4.31 -9.37
CA VAL A 281 -37.23 -5.40 -10.36
C VAL A 281 -38.61 -5.96 -10.63
#